data_AF-A0A6J8A1Y5-F1
#
_entry.id   AF-A0A6J8A1Y5-F1
#
_cell.length_a   1.000
_cell.length_b   1.000
_cell.length_c   1.000
_cell.angle_alpha   90.00
_cell.angle_beta   90.00
_cell.angle_gamma   90.00
#
_symmetry.space_group_name_H-M   'P 1'
#
loop_
_entity.id
_entity.type
_entity.pdbx_description
1 polymer ?
#
loop_
_entity_poly.entity_id
_entity_poly.type
_entity_poly.pdbx_seq_one_letter_code
_entity_poly.pdbx_strand_id
1 'polypeptide(L)'
;MTDHRSEDEDELLLHESTTPLVLSREVAFPSLHVPVSSTATQQTAPQQQISDSTFQLFTSYFDSKISALKNENLISGLVLKLNKRNKLIRIADKSPACWTTVREYEREEIASDSDDEKRLSQAESRALKTIKEKKSRTKPCYECHLFGHWNSNCPNRSSKQYTPRK
;
A
#
# COMPACT_ATOMS: atom_id res chain seq x y z
N MET A 1 19.11 38.99 11.51
CA MET A 1 18.74 39.26 12.92
C MET A 1 17.23 39.15 13.01
N THR A 2 16.73 37.95 13.35
CA THR A 2 16.37 37.53 14.72
C THR A 2 15.12 38.25 15.21
N ASP A 3 14.02 37.51 15.14
CA ASP A 3 12.98 37.31 16.16
C ASP A 3 12.62 38.50 17.06
N HIS A 4 11.34 38.90 17.00
CA HIS A 4 10.59 39.27 18.19
C HIS A 4 9.30 38.45 18.26
N ARG A 5 9.26 37.71 19.37
CA ARG A 5 8.30 36.76 19.90
C ARG A 5 7.51 37.48 21.00
N SER A 6 6.37 36.91 21.36
CA SER A 6 5.33 37.34 22.34
C SER A 6 4.22 38.14 21.65
N GLU A 7 2.93 37.84 21.81
CA GLU A 7 2.13 37.53 23.01
C GLU A 7 1.07 36.47 22.64
N ASP A 8 0.89 35.39 23.40
CA ASP A 8 -0.05 35.24 24.52
C ASP A 8 -1.53 35.41 24.11
N GLU A 9 -2.21 34.29 23.85
CA GLU A 9 -3.65 34.18 24.00
C GLU A 9 -3.92 32.87 24.75
N ASP A 10 -4.38 33.05 25.98
CA ASP A 10 -4.76 32.05 26.96
C ASP A 10 -6.03 31.26 26.55
N GLU A 11 -6.23 30.17 27.29
CA GLU A 11 -7.54 29.64 27.67
C GLU A 11 -8.23 28.65 26.73
N LEU A 12 -8.12 27.37 27.08
CA LEU A 12 -9.27 26.49 27.35
C LEU A 12 -8.77 25.16 27.94
N LEU A 13 -8.62 25.14 29.27
CA LEU A 13 -8.70 23.93 30.08
C LEU A 13 -10.14 23.44 30.05
N LEU A 14 -10.40 22.15 29.75
CA LEU A 14 -11.43 21.32 30.41
C LEU A 14 -11.27 19.83 30.01
N HIS A 15 -10.64 19.08 30.92
CA HIS A 15 -10.85 17.68 31.36
C HIS A 15 -10.87 16.51 30.35
N GLU A 16 -9.94 15.57 30.54
CA GLU A 16 -10.29 14.14 30.52
C GLU A 16 -9.62 13.43 31.72
N SER A 17 -10.46 13.04 32.68
CA SER A 17 -10.10 12.23 33.82
C SER A 17 -9.98 10.76 33.39
N THR A 18 -8.76 10.27 33.23
CA THR A 18 -8.49 8.84 33.07
C THR A 18 -8.67 8.13 34.41
N THR A 19 -9.82 7.51 34.60
CA THR A 19 -10.08 6.56 35.69
C THR A 19 -9.38 5.22 35.40
N PRO A 20 -8.56 4.67 36.33
CA PRO A 20 -8.07 3.30 36.19
C PRO A 20 -9.20 2.30 36.43
N LEU A 21 -9.27 1.29 35.56
CA LEU A 21 -10.24 0.20 35.61
C LEU A 21 -10.05 -0.64 36.89
N VAL A 22 -11.09 -0.67 37.72
CA VAL A 22 -11.22 -1.59 38.85
C VAL A 22 -11.52 -2.99 38.32
N LEU A 23 -10.69 -3.94 38.73
CA LEU A 23 -10.84 -5.38 38.51
C LEU A 23 -12.06 -5.90 39.28
N SER A 24 -13.22 -5.98 38.63
CA SER A 24 -14.42 -6.56 39.21
C SER A 24 -14.34 -8.09 39.21
N ARG A 25 -13.99 -8.61 40.39
CA ARG A 25 -14.48 -9.82 41.07
C ARG A 25 -15.50 -10.65 40.28
N GLU A 26 -15.13 -11.89 39.99
CA GLU A 26 -16.01 -12.90 39.42
C GLU A 26 -17.24 -13.14 40.31
N VAL A 27 -18.42 -12.96 39.72
CA VAL A 27 -19.70 -13.40 40.29
C VAL A 27 -19.99 -14.77 39.70
N ALA A 28 -19.95 -15.78 40.55
CA ALA A 28 -20.38 -17.13 40.24
C ALA A 28 -21.85 -17.11 39.78
N PHE A 29 -22.09 -17.45 38.52
CA PHE A 29 -23.42 -17.71 38.01
C PHE A 29 -23.92 -19.05 38.60
N PRO A 30 -25.11 -19.10 39.24
CA PRO A 30 -25.70 -20.36 39.64
C PRO A 30 -26.05 -21.17 38.38
N SER A 31 -25.44 -22.34 38.27
CA SER A 31 -25.68 -23.33 37.23
C SER A 31 -27.13 -23.84 37.36
N LEU A 32 -28.04 -23.28 36.56
CA LEU A 32 -29.37 -23.84 36.37
C LEU A 32 -29.24 -25.00 35.38
N HIS A 33 -29.02 -26.18 35.95
CA HIS A 33 -29.33 -27.45 35.30
C HIS A 33 -30.81 -27.45 34.91
N VAL A 34 -31.08 -27.33 33.61
CA VAL A 34 -32.36 -27.71 33.03
C VAL A 34 -32.29 -29.23 32.80
N PRO A 35 -33.20 -30.04 33.38
CA PRO A 35 -33.26 -31.44 33.05
C PRO A 35 -33.78 -31.62 31.62
N VAL A 36 -32.91 -32.11 30.75
CA VAL A 36 -33.31 -32.73 29.48
C VAL A 36 -34.00 -34.04 29.84
N SER A 37 -35.33 -33.99 29.97
CA SER A 37 -36.16 -35.19 29.93
C SER A 37 -36.34 -35.61 28.48
N SER A 38 -35.73 -36.73 28.14
CA SER A 38 -36.02 -37.51 26.94
C SER A 38 -37.49 -37.87 26.87
N THR A 39 -38.09 -37.67 25.69
CA THR A 39 -38.97 -38.59 24.94
C THR A 39 -40.02 -37.79 24.17
N ALA A 40 -40.11 -38.04 22.87
CA ALA A 40 -41.35 -38.23 22.11
C ALA A 40 -41.14 -37.82 20.65
N THR A 41 -41.12 -38.83 19.79
CA THR A 41 -41.44 -38.77 18.37
C THR A 41 -42.55 -37.75 18.11
N GLN A 42 -42.22 -36.58 17.54
CA GLN A 42 -43.23 -35.62 17.10
C GLN A 42 -43.57 -35.86 15.64
N GLN A 43 -44.79 -36.33 15.43
CA GLN A 43 -45.52 -36.25 14.17
C GLN A 43 -45.51 -34.80 13.69
N THR A 44 -44.94 -34.57 12.50
CA THR A 44 -44.96 -33.25 11.85
C THR A 44 -46.35 -33.00 11.28
N ALA A 45 -47.06 -32.04 11.87
CA ALA A 45 -48.31 -31.53 11.35
C ALA A 45 -48.07 -30.72 10.05
N PRO A 46 -48.98 -30.75 9.06
CA PRO A 46 -48.77 -30.21 7.71
C PRO A 46 -48.54 -28.69 7.64
N GLN A 47 -48.74 -27.95 8.74
CA GLN A 47 -48.56 -26.50 8.81
C GLN A 47 -47.09 -26.07 8.89
N GLN A 48 -46.18 -26.87 9.47
CA GLN A 48 -44.76 -26.52 9.59
C GLN A 48 -43.98 -26.67 8.27
N GLN A 49 -44.38 -27.60 7.40
CA GLN A 49 -43.69 -27.79 6.12
C GLN A 49 -43.97 -26.68 5.09
N ILE A 50 -45.14 -26.04 5.16
CA ILE A 50 -45.52 -24.94 4.26
C ILE A 50 -44.73 -23.68 4.62
N SER A 51 -44.51 -23.41 5.92
CA SER A 51 -43.68 -22.30 6.38
C SER A 51 -42.21 -22.47 5.98
N ASP A 52 -41.68 -23.69 6.07
CA ASP A 52 -40.30 -23.98 5.66
C ASP A 52 -40.12 -23.83 4.15
N SER A 53 -41.09 -24.30 3.34
CA SER A 53 -41.07 -24.14 1.89
C SER A 53 -41.14 -22.66 1.46
N THR A 54 -41.99 -21.87 2.12
CA THR A 54 -42.14 -20.43 1.84
C THR A 54 -40.91 -19.64 2.26
N PHE A 55 -40.32 -19.98 3.41
CA PHE A 55 -39.09 -19.36 3.89
C PHE A 55 -37.87 -19.72 3.03
N GLN A 56 -37.80 -20.95 2.51
CA GLN A 56 -36.78 -21.35 1.54
C GLN A 56 -36.92 -20.61 0.21
N LEU A 57 -38.15 -20.39 -0.26
CA LEU A 57 -38.39 -19.59 -1.47
C LEU A 57 -37.96 -18.13 -1.26
N PHE A 58 -38.25 -17.56 -0.09
CA PHE A 58 -37.77 -16.23 0.30
C PHE A 58 -36.24 -16.15 0.37
N THR A 59 -35.60 -17.14 1.03
CA THR A 59 -34.14 -17.18 1.21
C THR A 59 -33.43 -17.32 -0.14
N SER A 60 -33.89 -18.24 -1.00
CA SER A 60 -33.30 -18.45 -2.33
C SER A 60 -33.49 -17.25 -3.27
N TYR A 61 -34.64 -16.57 -3.21
CA TYR A 61 -34.87 -15.33 -3.96
C TYR A 61 -33.93 -14.20 -3.48
N PHE A 62 -33.79 -14.03 -2.17
CA PHE A 62 -32.88 -13.03 -1.60
C PHE A 62 -31.42 -13.35 -1.92
N ASP A 63 -30.98 -14.60 -1.79
CA ASP A 63 -29.63 -15.03 -2.16
C ASP A 63 -29.35 -14.83 -3.65
N SER A 64 -30.34 -15.08 -4.53
CA SER A 64 -30.22 -14.80 -5.96
C SER A 64 -30.07 -13.30 -6.25
N LYS A 65 -30.84 -12.43 -5.59
CA LYS A 65 -30.72 -10.98 -5.76
C LYS A 65 -29.44 -10.41 -5.15
N ILE A 66 -29.01 -10.91 -4.00
CA ILE A 66 -27.75 -10.54 -3.35
C ILE A 66 -26.56 -10.99 -4.21
N SER A 67 -26.59 -12.23 -4.73
CA SER A 67 -25.54 -12.74 -5.62
C SER A 67 -25.47 -11.99 -6.96
N ALA A 68 -26.61 -11.57 -7.51
CA ALA A 68 -26.65 -10.72 -8.70
C ALA A 68 -26.10 -9.30 -8.48
N LEU A 69 -26.03 -8.83 -7.24
CA LEU A 69 -25.46 -7.52 -6.87
C LEU A 69 -24.00 -7.63 -6.36
N LYS A 70 -23.58 -8.80 -5.91
CA LYS A 70 -22.22 -9.12 -5.45
C LYS A 70 -21.26 -9.22 -6.65
N ASN A 71 -20.82 -8.08 -7.14
CA ASN A 71 -19.73 -7.97 -8.12
C ASN A 71 -18.35 -8.17 -7.46
N GLU A 72 -18.16 -9.25 -6.70
CA GLU A 72 -16.94 -9.55 -5.94
C GLU A 72 -15.69 -9.54 -6.84
N ASN A 73 -15.82 -10.05 -8.07
CA ASN A 73 -14.72 -10.04 -9.05
C ASN A 73 -14.31 -8.62 -9.47
N LEU A 74 -15.27 -7.69 -9.57
CA LEU A 74 -14.98 -6.30 -9.90
C LEU A 74 -14.29 -5.61 -8.73
N ILE A 75 -14.82 -5.80 -7.51
CA ILE A 75 -14.26 -5.20 -6.29
C ILE A 75 -12.84 -5.72 -6.05
N SER A 76 -12.65 -7.04 -6.10
CA SER A 76 -11.34 -7.67 -6.00
C SER A 76 -10.36 -7.12 -7.06
N GLY A 77 -10.81 -7.03 -8.32
CA GLY A 77 -10.02 -6.45 -9.40
C GLY A 77 -9.64 -4.98 -9.16
N LEU A 78 -10.53 -4.17 -8.57
CA LEU A 78 -10.25 -2.78 -8.23
C LEU A 78 -9.24 -2.66 -7.08
N VAL A 79 -9.37 -3.48 -6.03
CA VAL A 79 -8.42 -3.52 -4.91
C VAL A 79 -7.03 -3.90 -5.40
N LEU A 80 -6.90 -4.88 -6.28
CA LEU A 80 -5.62 -5.27 -6.90
C LEU A 80 -4.98 -4.10 -7.68
N LYS A 81 -5.77 -3.40 -8.51
CA LYS A 81 -5.29 -2.22 -9.26
C LYS A 81 -4.86 -1.09 -8.34
N LEU A 82 -5.60 -0.86 -7.26
CA LEU A 82 -5.29 0.16 -6.26
C LEU A 82 -3.96 -0.18 -5.57
N ASN A 83 -3.80 -1.41 -5.09
CA ASN A 83 -2.57 -1.87 -4.44
C ASN A 83 -1.35 -1.75 -5.38
N LYS A 84 -1.51 -2.15 -6.65
CA LYS A 84 -0.47 -1.95 -7.67
C LYS A 84 -0.12 -0.46 -7.80
N ARG A 85 -1.11 0.42 -7.97
CA ARG A 85 -0.87 1.87 -8.07
C ARG A 85 -0.15 2.44 -6.84
N ASN A 86 -0.61 2.12 -5.63
CA ASN A 86 0.00 2.61 -4.39
C ASN A 86 1.45 2.16 -4.26
N LYS A 87 1.76 0.93 -4.68
CA LYS A 87 3.15 0.44 -4.75
C LYS A 87 3.99 1.29 -5.69
N LEU A 88 3.52 1.56 -6.91
CA LEU A 88 4.25 2.39 -7.88
C LEU A 88 4.46 3.83 -7.38
N ILE A 89 3.47 4.41 -6.71
CA ILE A 89 3.62 5.75 -6.09
C ILE A 89 4.72 5.72 -5.03
N ARG A 90 4.71 4.73 -4.14
CA ARG A 90 5.76 4.59 -3.11
C ARG A 90 7.16 4.44 -3.73
N ILE A 91 7.28 3.72 -4.85
CA ILE A 91 8.53 3.61 -5.60
C ILE A 91 8.94 4.98 -6.15
N ALA A 92 8.02 5.73 -6.74
CA ALA A 92 8.30 7.06 -7.27
C ALA A 92 8.74 8.06 -6.17
N ASP A 93 8.07 8.05 -5.02
CA ASP A 93 8.34 9.01 -3.94
C ASP A 93 9.66 8.72 -3.21
N LYS A 94 10.05 7.45 -3.09
CA LYS A 94 11.28 7.04 -2.41
C LYS A 94 12.51 7.10 -3.30
N SER A 95 12.34 6.93 -4.60
CA SER A 95 13.45 6.79 -5.53
C SER A 95 14.00 8.13 -6.02
N PRO A 96 15.33 8.31 -6.11
CA PRO A 96 15.94 9.53 -6.63
C PRO A 96 15.67 9.78 -8.13
N ALA A 97 15.24 8.75 -8.87
CA ALA A 97 14.86 8.86 -10.28
C ALA A 97 13.33 8.86 -10.52
N CYS A 98 12.55 8.93 -9.44
CA CYS A 98 11.09 9.10 -9.43
C CYS A 98 10.34 8.17 -10.42
N TRP A 99 9.46 8.72 -11.25
CA TRP A 99 8.72 7.99 -12.29
C TRP A 99 9.60 7.28 -13.32
N THR A 100 10.88 7.65 -13.45
CA THR A 100 11.79 6.89 -14.31
C THR A 100 12.10 5.53 -13.70
N THR A 101 12.24 5.44 -12.38
CA THR A 101 12.37 4.17 -11.65
C THR A 101 11.12 3.32 -11.82
N VAL A 102 9.92 3.90 -11.75
CA VAL A 102 8.66 3.17 -11.98
C VAL A 102 8.64 2.52 -13.37
N ARG A 103 9.03 3.26 -14.42
CA ARG A 103 9.12 2.69 -15.77
C ARG A 103 10.11 1.54 -15.84
N GLU A 104 11.28 1.69 -15.23
CA GLU A 104 12.29 0.63 -15.19
C GLU A 104 11.80 -0.59 -14.42
N TYR A 105 11.11 -0.36 -13.31
CA TYR A 105 10.54 -1.39 -12.47
C TYR A 105 9.45 -2.16 -13.19
N GLU A 106 8.53 -1.52 -13.92
CA GLU A 106 7.45 -2.23 -14.62
C GLU A 106 7.89 -3.02 -15.88
N ARG A 107 9.13 -2.84 -16.37
CA ARG A 107 9.61 -3.49 -17.59
C ARG A 107 9.94 -4.98 -17.47
N GLU A 108 10.28 -5.47 -16.28
CA GLU A 108 10.49 -6.90 -16.05
C GLU A 108 9.17 -7.51 -15.55
N GLU A 109 8.77 -8.71 -15.97
CA GLU A 109 7.59 -9.38 -15.40
C GLU A 109 8.08 -10.42 -14.38
N ILE A 110 7.28 -10.69 -13.34
CA ILE A 110 7.46 -11.73 -12.28
C ILE A 110 8.72 -11.64 -11.38
N ALA A 111 8.52 -11.19 -10.13
CA ALA A 111 9.45 -11.37 -9.03
C ALA A 111 8.69 -11.94 -7.81
N SER A 112 9.29 -12.92 -7.11
CA SER A 112 8.87 -13.27 -5.75
C SER A 112 9.16 -12.10 -4.81
N ASP A 113 8.44 -11.98 -3.71
CA ASP A 113 8.68 -11.01 -2.63
C ASP A 113 10.16 -10.79 -2.24
N SER A 114 10.99 -11.84 -2.21
CA SER A 114 12.43 -11.72 -1.92
C SER A 114 13.27 -11.08 -3.04
N ASP A 115 12.75 -11.06 -4.27
CA ASP A 115 13.39 -10.43 -5.44
C ASP A 115 12.92 -8.98 -5.65
N ASP A 116 11.86 -8.56 -4.95
CA ASP A 116 11.25 -7.25 -5.15
C ASP A 116 12.19 -6.09 -4.79
N GLU A 117 12.98 -6.24 -3.72
CA GLU A 117 13.98 -5.25 -3.30
C GLU A 117 15.14 -5.17 -4.31
N LYS A 118 15.64 -6.32 -4.76
CA LYS A 118 16.71 -6.38 -5.78
C LYS A 118 16.26 -5.74 -7.08
N ARG A 119 15.03 -6.05 -7.50
CA ARG A 119 14.41 -5.47 -8.69
C ARG A 119 14.28 -3.96 -8.57
N LEU A 120 13.84 -3.45 -7.42
CA LEU A 120 13.78 -2.02 -7.18
C LEU A 120 15.17 -1.39 -7.29
N SER A 121 16.18 -1.93 -6.61
CA SER A 121 17.56 -1.45 -6.69
C SER A 121 18.13 -1.45 -8.12
N GLN A 122 17.84 -2.50 -8.89
CA GLN A 122 18.25 -2.60 -10.29
C GLN A 122 17.53 -1.59 -11.18
N ALA A 123 16.22 -1.41 -10.97
CA ALA A 123 15.42 -0.41 -11.67
C ALA A 123 15.94 1.01 -11.40
N GLU A 124 16.30 1.33 -10.15
CA GLU A 124 16.91 2.61 -9.79
C GLU A 124 18.24 2.84 -10.49
N SER A 125 19.12 1.82 -10.46
CA SER A 125 20.42 1.88 -11.10
C SER A 125 20.30 2.15 -12.60
N ARG A 126 19.36 1.46 -13.27
CA ARG A 126 19.06 1.68 -14.70
C ARG A 126 18.47 3.06 -14.92
N ALA A 127 17.51 3.49 -14.12
CA ALA A 127 16.87 4.80 -14.23
C ALA A 127 17.89 5.94 -14.12
N LEU A 128 18.76 5.90 -13.12
CA LEU A 128 19.81 6.89 -12.91
C LEU A 128 20.81 6.93 -14.07
N LYS A 129 21.19 5.77 -14.61
CA LYS A 129 22.04 5.69 -15.80
C LYS A 129 21.39 6.38 -16.99
N THR A 130 20.10 6.13 -17.26
CA THR A 130 19.41 6.79 -18.38
C THR A 130 19.33 8.31 -18.21
N ILE A 131 19.12 8.82 -16.99
CA ILE A 131 19.09 10.25 -16.70
C ILE A 131 20.48 10.86 -16.94
N LYS A 132 21.55 10.20 -16.47
CA LYS A 132 22.93 10.64 -16.67
C LYS A 132 23.30 10.68 -18.15
N GLU A 133 22.95 9.65 -18.92
CA GLU A 133 23.19 9.58 -20.37
C GLU A 133 22.37 10.62 -21.16
N LYS A 134 21.13 10.90 -20.75
CA LYS A 134 20.35 12.00 -21.35
C LYS A 134 21.00 13.35 -21.07
N LYS A 135 21.53 13.56 -19.87
CA LYS A 135 22.24 14.79 -19.49
C LYS A 135 23.56 14.98 -20.25
N SER A 136 24.32 13.93 -20.50
CA SER A 136 25.55 14.00 -21.32
C SER A 136 25.27 14.21 -22.80
N ARG A 137 24.10 13.79 -23.30
CA ARG A 137 23.68 14.06 -24.68
C ARG A 137 23.23 15.50 -24.91
N THR A 138 22.64 16.14 -23.89
CA THR A 138 22.10 17.51 -23.98
C THR A 138 23.11 18.59 -23.63
N LYS A 139 24.16 18.28 -22.88
CA LYS A 139 25.22 19.23 -22.55
C LYS A 139 26.46 18.99 -23.43
N PRO A 140 27.11 20.05 -23.93
CA PRO A 140 28.39 19.89 -24.59
C PRO A 140 29.47 19.51 -23.57
N CYS A 141 30.49 18.81 -24.03
CA CYS A 141 31.70 18.57 -23.27
C CYS A 141 32.41 19.89 -22.94
N TYR A 142 32.89 20.05 -21.69
CA TYR A 142 33.56 21.29 -21.28
C TYR A 142 34.99 21.43 -21.81
N GLU A 143 35.60 20.38 -22.37
CA GLU A 143 36.95 20.45 -22.95
C GLU A 143 36.91 20.66 -24.47
N CYS A 144 36.10 19.87 -25.20
CA CYS A 144 36.06 19.92 -26.67
C CYS A 144 34.78 20.52 -27.25
N HIS A 145 33.81 20.90 -26.41
CA HIS A 145 32.52 21.49 -26.80
C HIS A 145 31.62 20.63 -27.72
N LEU A 146 31.96 19.36 -27.95
CA LEU A 146 31.12 18.42 -28.70
C LEU A 146 30.09 17.72 -27.79
N PHE A 147 28.96 17.28 -28.35
CA PHE A 147 27.89 16.57 -27.64
C PHE A 147 28.11 15.05 -27.55
N GLY A 148 27.33 14.39 -26.70
CA GLY A 148 27.27 12.92 -26.62
C GLY A 148 28.19 12.29 -25.57
N HIS A 149 29.10 13.05 -24.97
CA HIS A 149 30.00 12.58 -23.92
C HIS A 149 30.22 13.65 -22.84
N TRP A 150 30.65 13.21 -21.65
CA TRP A 150 31.05 14.12 -20.56
C TRP A 150 32.56 14.37 -20.59
N ASN A 151 33.03 15.44 -19.94
CA ASN A 151 34.45 15.82 -19.92
C ASN A 151 35.39 14.68 -19.45
N SER A 152 34.93 13.86 -18.50
CA SER A 152 35.69 12.70 -18.00
C SER A 152 35.96 11.62 -19.05
N ASN A 153 35.11 11.54 -20.07
CA ASN A 153 35.15 10.55 -21.14
C ASN A 153 35.37 11.23 -22.49
N CYS A 154 36.04 12.39 -22.51
CA CYS A 154 36.31 13.12 -23.75
C CYS A 154 37.30 12.34 -24.62
N PRO A 155 36.91 11.92 -25.85
CA PRO A 155 37.83 11.24 -26.76
C PRO A 155 38.93 12.20 -27.27
N ASN A 156 38.67 13.50 -27.27
CA ASN A 156 39.61 14.55 -27.69
C ASN A 156 40.32 15.19 -26.49
N ARG A 157 40.48 14.46 -25.37
CA ARG A 157 41.09 15.03 -24.16
C ARG A 157 42.53 15.43 -24.45
N SER A 158 42.82 16.73 -24.41
CA SER A 158 44.18 17.22 -24.48
C SER A 158 44.95 16.68 -23.27
N SER A 159 45.97 15.85 -23.48
CA SER A 159 46.83 15.36 -22.41
C SER A 159 47.69 16.51 -21.88
N LYS A 160 47.09 17.44 -21.13
CA LYS A 160 47.86 18.43 -20.37
C LYS A 160 48.67 17.67 -19.32
N GLN A 161 49.98 17.61 -19.53
CA GLN A 161 50.92 17.05 -18.57
C GLN A 161 50.76 17.77 -17.23
N TYR A 162 50.63 17.00 -16.15
CA TYR A 162 50.55 17.52 -14.79
C TYR A 162 51.91 18.12 -14.40
N THR A 163 51.98 19.43 -14.20
CA THR A 163 53.09 20.06 -13.48
C THR A 163 52.66 20.27 -12.03
N PRO A 164 53.28 19.61 -11.04
CA PRO A 164 52.96 19.86 -9.63
C PRO A 164 53.29 21.32 -9.27
N ARG A 165 52.35 21.99 -8.57
CA ARG A 165 52.63 23.30 -7.97
C ARG A 165 53.67 23.11 -6.85
N LYS A 166 54.74 23.90 -6.92
CA LYS A 166 55.78 24.02 -5.88
C LYS A 166 55.24 24.76 -4.67
#